data_AF-A0A8T5MEM6-F1
#
_entry.id   AF-A0A8T5MEM6-F1
#
_cell.length_a   1.000
_cell.length_b   1.000
_cell.length_c   1.000
_cell.angle_alpha   90.00
_cell.angle_beta   90.00
_cell.angle_gamma   90.00
#
_symmetry.space_group_name_H-M   'P 1'
#
loop_
_entity.id
_entity.type
_entity.pdbx_description
1 polymer ?
#
loop_
_entity_poly.entity_id
_entity_poly.type
_entity_poly.pdbx_seq_one_letter_code
_entity_poly.pdbx_strand_id
1 'polypeptide(L)'
;MGTEMVEQHKRRVSKKKYTIVFVFTALVFLVGMAIGWQFSNYLINEITYNEDVLRARLFGIELKYDLIKKGDICEIGSDELWEDRVYLGKQISILEKRLGKENEMVLIQKEFYQLVEVETYLLLEEIKDECDLDVNIILFFYTNKENDEKGKSTVSEEQGVFLDSLYNKYGEKIAVFAFDINTNNPALNTLRDIYGVDIAPTLVINGEVYEGYRGYAQVVDILGFDD
;
A
#
# COMPACT_ATOMS: atom_id res chain seq x y z
N MET A 1 15.30 -11.07 78.39
CA MET A 1 13.84 -11.12 78.31
C MET A 1 13.45 -10.55 76.96
N GLY A 2 12.87 -11.38 76.07
CA GLY A 2 12.21 -10.92 74.84
C GLY A 2 13.02 -10.93 73.53
N THR A 3 13.34 -12.10 72.99
CA THR A 3 13.57 -12.27 71.54
C THR A 3 12.22 -12.57 70.88
N GLU A 4 11.61 -11.58 70.25
CA GLU A 4 10.48 -11.81 69.33
C GLU A 4 11.04 -12.33 68.00
N MET A 5 10.75 -13.60 67.70
CA MET A 5 11.05 -14.21 66.41
C MET A 5 9.92 -13.90 65.44
N VAL A 6 10.23 -13.17 64.37
CA VAL A 6 9.35 -12.95 63.22
C VAL A 6 9.17 -14.27 62.49
N GLU A 7 7.98 -14.86 62.59
CA GLU A 7 7.61 -16.12 61.95
C GLU A 7 7.39 -15.89 60.43
N GLN A 8 8.34 -16.32 59.60
CA GLN A 8 8.21 -16.28 58.15
C GLN A 8 7.14 -17.28 57.67
N HIS A 9 5.97 -16.75 57.31
CA HIS A 9 4.90 -17.52 56.67
C HIS A 9 5.28 -17.93 55.23
N LYS A 10 5.90 -19.10 55.07
CA LYS A 10 6.20 -19.70 53.77
C LYS A 10 4.92 -20.26 53.15
N ARG A 11 4.19 -19.44 52.38
CA ARG A 11 3.00 -19.84 51.60
C ARG A 11 3.33 -21.07 50.74
N ARG A 12 2.78 -22.24 51.09
CA ARG A 12 2.86 -23.44 50.23
C ARG A 12 2.00 -23.21 48.99
N VAL A 13 2.62 -22.75 47.92
CA VAL A 13 2.02 -22.63 46.59
C VAL A 13 1.49 -24.01 46.18
N SER A 14 0.18 -24.19 46.15
CA SER A 14 -0.41 -25.46 45.76
C SER A 14 -0.31 -25.63 44.24
N LYS A 15 0.76 -26.28 43.77
CA LYS A 15 1.05 -26.51 42.35
C LYS A 15 -0.18 -27.02 41.56
N LYS A 16 -1.00 -27.88 42.18
CA LYS A 16 -2.26 -28.40 41.59
C LYS A 16 -3.26 -27.31 41.18
N LYS A 17 -3.44 -26.24 41.97
CA LYS A 17 -4.38 -25.15 41.64
C LYS A 17 -3.87 -24.32 40.46
N TYR A 18 -2.57 -24.05 40.42
CA TYR A 18 -1.96 -23.31 39.31
C TYR A 18 -1.97 -24.11 38.00
N THR A 19 -1.79 -25.43 38.05
CA THR A 19 -1.93 -26.30 36.85
C THR A 19 -3.34 -26.26 36.28
N ILE A 20 -4.37 -26.28 37.13
CA ILE A 20 -5.77 -26.19 36.67
C ILE A 20 -6.03 -24.84 35.99
N VAL A 21 -5.63 -23.73 36.61
CA VAL A 21 -5.79 -22.40 36.01
C VAL A 21 -5.05 -22.29 34.68
N PHE A 22 -3.83 -22.83 34.60
CA PHE A 22 -3.04 -22.86 33.37
C PHE A 22 -3.76 -23.60 32.23
N VAL A 23 -4.36 -24.76 32.52
CA VAL A 23 -5.15 -25.53 31.54
C VAL A 23 -6.36 -24.74 31.08
N PHE A 24 -7.10 -24.09 31.99
CA PHE A 24 -8.25 -23.26 31.61
C PHE A 24 -7.83 -22.06 30.75
N THR A 25 -6.76 -21.36 31.11
CA THR A 25 -6.26 -20.24 30.29
C THR A 25 -5.75 -20.70 28.93
N ALA A 26 -5.06 -21.85 28.86
CA ALA A 26 -4.61 -22.42 27.61
C ALA A 26 -5.79 -22.82 26.71
N LEU A 27 -6.86 -23.35 27.29
CA LEU A 27 -8.06 -23.72 26.53
C LEU A 27 -8.75 -22.48 25.96
N VAL A 28 -8.95 -21.43 26.76
CA VAL A 28 -9.52 -20.15 26.28
C VAL A 28 -8.64 -19.54 25.17
N PHE A 29 -7.32 -19.58 25.33
CA PHE A 29 -6.38 -19.08 24.33
C PHE A 29 -6.45 -19.88 23.02
N LEU A 30 -6.52 -21.21 23.08
CA LEU A 30 -6.64 -22.07 21.90
C LEU A 30 -7.96 -21.84 21.16
N VAL A 31 -9.07 -21.64 21.89
CA VAL A 31 -10.37 -21.33 21.28
C VAL A 31 -10.31 -19.96 20.59
N GLY A 32 -9.74 -18.94 21.24
CA GLY A 32 -9.56 -17.63 20.63
C GLY A 32 -8.66 -17.67 19.38
N MET A 33 -7.58 -18.44 19.43
CA MET A 33 -6.68 -18.64 18.29
C MET A 33 -7.36 -19.38 17.13
N ALA A 34 -8.16 -20.41 17.41
CA ALA A 34 -8.90 -21.14 16.39
C ALA A 34 -9.93 -20.25 15.68
N ILE A 35 -10.70 -19.46 16.44
CA ILE A 35 -11.66 -18.49 15.89
C ILE A 35 -10.91 -17.43 15.05
N GLY A 36 -9.81 -16.90 15.57
CA GLY A 36 -8.98 -15.92 14.86
C GLY A 36 -8.41 -16.46 13.55
N TRP A 37 -7.93 -17.71 13.55
CA TRP A 37 -7.42 -18.37 12.36
C TRP A 37 -8.52 -18.58 11.31
N GLN A 38 -9.71 -19.06 11.73
CA GLN A 38 -10.82 -19.25 10.80
C GLN A 38 -11.28 -17.93 10.18
N PHE A 39 -11.42 -16.86 10.97
CA PHE A 39 -11.79 -15.54 10.48
C PHE A 39 -10.74 -14.96 9.52
N SER A 40 -9.45 -15.22 9.80
CA SER A 40 -8.35 -14.82 8.93
C SER A 40 -8.42 -15.48 7.54
N ASN A 41 -8.76 -16.77 7.49
CA ASN A 41 -8.87 -17.52 6.24
C ASN A 41 -10.07 -17.07 5.40
N TYR A 42 -11.20 -16.71 6.03
CA TYR A 42 -12.34 -16.15 5.30
C TYR A 42 -11.99 -14.82 4.61
N LEU A 43 -11.30 -13.91 5.30
CA LEU A 43 -10.89 -12.64 4.70
C LEU A 43 -9.88 -12.82 3.55
N ILE A 44 -8.98 -13.80 3.64
CA ILE A 44 -8.03 -14.12 2.55
C ILE A 44 -8.80 -14.72 1.36
N ASN A 45 -9.74 -15.62 1.61
CA ASN A 45 -10.56 -16.25 0.58
C ASN A 45 -11.42 -15.25 -0.21
N GLU A 46 -11.83 -14.15 0.42
CA GLU A 46 -12.59 -13.07 -0.25
C GLU A 46 -11.70 -12.15 -1.09
N ILE A 47 -10.41 -12.03 -0.74
CA ILE A 47 -9.38 -11.35 -1.53
C ILE A 47 -8.76 -12.33 -2.56
N THR A 48 -9.18 -13.60 -2.56
CA THR A 48 -8.58 -14.63 -3.41
C THR A 48 -9.01 -14.46 -4.86
N TYR A 49 -8.00 -14.17 -5.67
CA TYR A 49 -7.78 -14.55 -7.06
C TYR A 49 -8.91 -15.34 -7.73
N ASN A 50 -9.62 -14.62 -8.60
CA ASN A 50 -10.18 -15.17 -9.83
C ASN A 50 -9.66 -14.28 -10.96
N GLU A 51 -8.81 -14.81 -11.83
CA GLU A 51 -8.30 -14.06 -13.00
C GLU A 51 -9.44 -13.42 -13.81
N ASP A 52 -10.56 -14.13 -13.92
CA ASP A 52 -11.75 -13.65 -14.62
C ASP A 52 -12.38 -12.43 -13.94
N VAL A 53 -12.40 -12.38 -12.61
CA VAL A 53 -12.93 -11.23 -11.86
C VAL A 53 -12.01 -10.03 -12.00
N LEU A 54 -10.70 -10.25 -11.95
CA LEU A 54 -9.70 -9.20 -12.18
C LEU A 54 -9.81 -8.67 -13.61
N ARG A 55 -9.84 -9.55 -14.61
CA ARG A 55 -10.01 -9.15 -16.01
C ARG A 55 -11.30 -8.38 -16.24
N ALA A 56 -12.41 -8.84 -15.67
CA ALA A 56 -13.69 -8.14 -15.74
C ALA A 56 -13.62 -6.76 -15.08
N ARG A 57 -12.90 -6.63 -13.96
CA ARG A 57 -12.69 -5.34 -13.29
C ARG A 57 -11.79 -4.40 -14.10
N LEU A 58 -10.68 -4.87 -14.69
CA LEU A 58 -9.86 -4.06 -15.62
C LEU A 58 -10.70 -3.57 -16.78
N PHE A 59 -11.40 -4.48 -17.46
CA PHE A 59 -12.24 -4.13 -18.59
C PHE A 59 -13.37 -3.16 -18.19
N GLY A 60 -13.93 -3.32 -16.99
CA GLY A 60 -14.92 -2.38 -16.46
C GLY A 60 -14.35 -0.99 -16.20
N ILE A 61 -13.10 -0.90 -15.75
CA ILE A 61 -12.38 0.36 -15.54
C ILE A 61 -12.04 1.02 -16.90
N GLU A 62 -11.51 0.26 -17.86
CA GLU A 62 -11.26 0.72 -19.24
C GLU A 62 -12.54 1.29 -19.88
N LEU A 63 -13.65 0.54 -19.78
CA LEU A 63 -14.95 1.00 -20.27
C LEU A 63 -15.45 2.25 -19.53
N LYS A 64 -15.24 2.33 -18.21
CA LYS A 64 -15.60 3.53 -17.43
C LYS A 64 -14.87 4.74 -17.99
N TYR A 65 -13.57 4.63 -18.26
CA TYR A 65 -12.78 5.70 -18.86
C TYR A 65 -13.24 6.06 -20.28
N ASP A 66 -13.48 5.07 -21.14
CA ASP A 66 -14.03 5.30 -22.48
C ASP A 66 -15.40 6.01 -22.46
N LEU A 67 -16.21 5.76 -21.43
CA LEU A 67 -17.48 6.44 -21.22
C LEU A 67 -17.31 7.86 -20.69
N ILE A 68 -16.37 8.07 -19.76
CA ILE A 68 -16.00 9.41 -19.26
C ILE A 68 -15.56 10.30 -20.42
N LYS A 69 -14.71 9.78 -21.33
CA LYS A 69 -14.26 10.48 -22.54
C LYS A 69 -15.38 10.83 -23.53
N LYS A 70 -16.54 10.16 -23.45
CA LYS A 70 -17.72 10.48 -24.26
C LYS A 70 -18.63 11.52 -23.61
N GLY A 71 -18.51 11.70 -22.29
CA GLY A 71 -19.19 12.75 -21.54
C GLY A 71 -18.38 14.05 -21.52
N ASP A 72 -18.83 15.00 -20.71
CA ASP A 72 -18.01 16.15 -20.34
C ASP A 72 -17.06 15.72 -19.21
N ILE A 73 -15.79 15.53 -19.57
CA ILE A 73 -14.73 15.06 -18.66
C ILE A 73 -14.53 15.99 -17.46
N CYS A 74 -14.92 17.27 -17.57
CA CYS A 74 -14.81 18.26 -16.50
C CYS A 74 -16.02 18.28 -15.56
N GLU A 75 -17.17 17.73 -15.96
CA GLU A 75 -18.36 17.59 -15.10
C GLU A 75 -18.32 16.31 -14.25
N ILE A 76 -17.54 15.31 -14.66
CA ILE A 76 -17.39 14.05 -13.94
C ILE A 76 -16.38 14.27 -12.82
N GLY A 77 -16.88 14.49 -11.62
CA GLY A 77 -16.08 14.83 -10.44
C GLY A 77 -14.93 13.84 -10.21
N SER A 78 -13.76 14.38 -9.83
CA SER A 78 -12.55 13.62 -9.51
C SER A 78 -12.74 12.59 -8.40
N ASP A 79 -13.73 12.76 -7.53
CA ASP A 79 -13.96 11.93 -6.34
C ASP A 79 -14.24 10.46 -6.68
N GLU A 80 -14.96 10.19 -7.78
CA GLU A 80 -15.23 8.81 -8.25
C GLU A 80 -13.97 8.13 -8.82
N LEU A 81 -12.92 8.89 -9.14
CA LEU A 81 -11.65 8.35 -9.65
C LEU A 81 -10.82 7.68 -8.55
N TRP A 82 -10.95 8.16 -7.31
CA TRP A 82 -10.07 7.78 -6.21
C TRP A 82 -10.55 6.56 -5.41
N GLU A 83 -11.85 6.28 -5.41
CA GLU A 83 -12.46 5.24 -4.57
C GLU A 83 -11.92 3.83 -4.93
N ASP A 84 -11.83 3.53 -6.22
CA ASP A 84 -11.32 2.24 -6.72
C ASP A 84 -9.83 2.04 -6.35
N ARG A 85 -9.01 3.09 -6.46
CA ARG A 85 -7.58 3.05 -6.11
C ARG A 85 -7.36 2.80 -4.63
N VAL A 86 -8.06 3.56 -3.76
CA VAL A 86 -7.95 3.42 -2.31
C VAL A 86 -8.35 2.02 -1.86
N TYR A 87 -9.43 1.48 -2.44
CA TYR A 87 -9.86 0.11 -2.15
C TYR A 87 -8.79 -0.90 -2.54
N LEU A 88 -8.27 -0.84 -3.77
CA LEU A 88 -7.28 -1.80 -4.28
C LEU A 88 -5.94 -1.72 -3.52
N GLY A 89 -5.42 -0.51 -3.26
CA GLY A 89 -4.19 -0.31 -2.49
C GLY A 89 -4.28 -0.88 -1.07
N LYS A 90 -5.45 -0.73 -0.43
CA LYS A 90 -5.71 -1.31 0.90
C LYS A 90 -5.69 -2.84 0.86
N GLN A 91 -6.27 -3.47 -0.17
CA GLN A 91 -6.24 -4.93 -0.32
C GLN A 91 -4.80 -5.45 -0.52
N ILE A 92 -3.99 -4.76 -1.34
CA ILE A 92 -2.57 -5.11 -1.52
C ILE A 92 -1.83 -5.08 -0.19
N SER A 93 -1.95 -4.00 0.58
CA SER A 93 -1.25 -3.88 1.88
C SER A 93 -1.64 -4.99 2.86
N ILE A 94 -2.91 -5.40 2.85
CA ILE A 94 -3.40 -6.51 3.68
C ILE A 94 -2.77 -7.84 3.23
N LEU A 95 -2.71 -8.10 1.92
CA LEU A 95 -2.11 -9.31 1.37
C LEU A 95 -0.60 -9.37 1.64
N GLU A 96 0.14 -8.28 1.41
CA GLU A 96 1.58 -8.21 1.68
C GLU A 96 1.91 -8.53 3.14
N LYS A 97 1.14 -7.98 4.08
CA LYS A 97 1.31 -8.22 5.53
C LYS A 97 1.01 -9.66 5.93
N ARG A 98 0.14 -10.37 5.20
CA ARG A 98 -0.32 -11.73 5.55
C ARG A 98 0.48 -12.83 4.86
N LEU A 99 0.78 -12.65 3.58
CA LEU A 99 1.38 -13.67 2.72
C LEU A 99 2.86 -13.39 2.43
N GLY A 100 3.33 -12.17 2.65
CA GLY A 100 4.66 -11.69 2.31
C GLY A 100 4.72 -11.05 0.92
N LYS A 101 5.63 -10.09 0.75
CA LYS A 101 5.76 -9.27 -0.48
C LYS A 101 6.09 -10.07 -1.75
N GLU A 102 6.77 -11.21 -1.59
CA GLU A 102 7.21 -12.08 -2.69
C GLU A 102 6.25 -13.25 -2.96
N ASN A 103 5.10 -13.30 -2.29
CA ASN A 103 4.11 -14.35 -2.53
C ASN A 103 3.52 -14.19 -3.94
N GLU A 104 3.38 -15.29 -4.69
CA GLU A 104 2.84 -15.27 -6.06
C GLU A 104 1.48 -14.57 -6.16
N MET A 105 0.57 -14.79 -5.20
CA MET A 105 -0.73 -14.13 -5.17
C MET A 105 -0.61 -12.62 -4.96
N VAL A 106 0.35 -12.19 -4.13
CA VAL A 106 0.65 -10.78 -3.90
C VAL A 106 1.20 -10.15 -5.17
N LEU A 107 2.12 -10.83 -5.85
CA LEU A 107 2.74 -10.33 -7.09
C LEU A 107 1.72 -10.15 -8.21
N ILE A 108 0.80 -11.11 -8.41
CA ILE A 108 -0.28 -11.00 -9.40
C ILE A 108 -1.21 -9.83 -9.08
N GLN A 109 -1.67 -9.74 -7.82
CA GLN A 109 -2.58 -8.67 -7.43
C GLN A 109 -1.90 -7.30 -7.56
N LYS A 110 -0.61 -7.24 -7.27
CA LYS A 110 0.22 -6.04 -7.39
C LYS A 110 0.46 -5.63 -8.83
N GLU A 111 0.62 -6.59 -9.74
CA GLU A 111 0.65 -6.32 -11.18
C GLU A 111 -0.66 -5.69 -11.64
N PHE A 112 -1.80 -6.27 -11.26
CA PHE A 112 -3.12 -5.71 -11.54
C PHE A 112 -3.29 -4.30 -10.98
N TYR A 113 -2.91 -4.09 -9.72
CA TYR A 113 -2.99 -2.78 -9.07
C TYR A 113 -2.19 -1.73 -9.85
N GLN A 114 -0.98 -2.06 -10.28
CA GLN A 114 -0.15 -1.14 -11.06
C GLN A 114 -0.72 -0.82 -12.44
N LEU A 115 -1.42 -1.76 -13.09
CA LEU A 115 -2.13 -1.45 -14.33
C LEU A 115 -3.24 -0.41 -14.10
N VAL A 116 -4.05 -0.57 -13.06
CA VAL A 116 -5.08 0.41 -12.67
C VAL A 116 -4.47 1.77 -12.33
N GLU A 117 -3.31 1.78 -11.66
CA GLU A 117 -2.55 3.00 -11.36
C GLU A 117 -2.08 3.72 -12.62
N VAL A 118 -1.54 3.00 -13.62
CA VAL A 118 -1.13 3.59 -14.91
C VAL A 118 -2.33 4.20 -15.61
N GLU A 119 -3.43 3.46 -15.69
CA GLU A 119 -4.66 3.90 -16.35
C GLU A 119 -5.26 5.15 -15.67
N THR A 120 -5.27 5.16 -14.33
CA THR A 120 -5.77 6.32 -13.57
C THR A 120 -4.85 7.53 -13.72
N TYR A 121 -3.53 7.32 -13.78
CA TYR A 121 -2.57 8.38 -14.06
C TYR A 121 -2.85 9.02 -15.43
N LEU A 122 -2.98 8.21 -16.49
CA LEU A 122 -3.23 8.71 -17.84
C LEU A 122 -4.52 9.52 -17.92
N LEU A 123 -5.58 9.06 -17.27
CA LEU A 123 -6.81 9.85 -17.22
C LEU A 123 -6.63 11.14 -16.43
N LEU A 124 -5.96 11.11 -15.27
CA LEU A 124 -5.77 12.32 -14.47
C LEU A 124 -4.92 13.36 -15.20
N GLU A 125 -3.92 12.92 -15.96
CA GLU A 125 -3.13 13.79 -16.84
C GLU A 125 -4.01 14.45 -17.91
N GLU A 126 -4.90 13.69 -18.56
CA GLU A 126 -5.86 14.20 -19.54
C GLU A 126 -6.86 15.20 -18.92
N ILE A 127 -7.45 14.88 -17.76
CA ILE A 127 -8.35 15.80 -17.04
C ILE A 127 -7.60 17.06 -16.62
N LYS A 128 -6.36 16.93 -16.14
CA LYS A 128 -5.52 18.06 -15.75
C LYS A 128 -5.30 19.02 -16.93
N ASP A 129 -5.00 18.47 -18.11
CA ASP A 129 -4.73 19.25 -19.31
C ASP A 129 -6.01 19.87 -19.92
N GLU A 130 -7.14 19.16 -19.90
CA GLU A 130 -8.40 19.63 -20.49
C GLU A 130 -9.20 20.56 -19.56
N CYS A 131 -9.12 20.36 -18.25
CA CYS A 131 -9.94 21.06 -17.26
C CYS A 131 -9.15 22.04 -16.38
N ASP A 132 -7.85 22.24 -16.64
CA ASP A 132 -6.96 23.16 -15.90
C ASP A 132 -6.96 22.87 -14.38
N LEU A 133 -6.89 21.58 -14.02
CA LEU A 133 -6.85 21.17 -12.61
C LEU A 133 -5.49 21.48 -11.98
N ASP A 134 -5.52 22.19 -10.85
CA ASP A 134 -4.35 22.47 -10.02
C ASP A 134 -4.01 21.26 -9.12
N VAL A 135 -3.53 20.18 -9.74
CA VAL A 135 -3.06 18.96 -9.06
C VAL A 135 -1.63 18.62 -9.48
N ASN A 136 -0.78 18.31 -8.51
CA ASN A 136 0.57 17.82 -8.75
C ASN A 136 0.58 16.30 -8.88
N ILE A 137 1.06 15.80 -10.02
CA ILE A 137 1.14 14.37 -10.30
C ILE A 137 2.55 13.88 -9.97
N ILE A 138 2.65 12.87 -9.12
CA ILE A 138 3.89 12.24 -8.68
C ILE A 138 3.84 10.75 -9.04
N LEU A 139 4.71 10.30 -9.95
CA LEU A 139 4.96 8.88 -10.18
C LEU A 139 6.14 8.45 -9.33
N PHE A 140 5.90 7.53 -8.40
CA PHE A 140 6.89 7.02 -7.48
C PHE A 140 7.29 5.59 -7.87
N PHE A 141 8.49 5.45 -8.41
CA PHE A 141 9.08 4.16 -8.75
C PHE A 141 9.90 3.64 -7.57
N TYR A 142 9.57 2.45 -7.09
CA TYR A 142 10.13 1.84 -5.89
C TYR A 142 10.55 0.38 -6.11
N THR A 143 11.34 -0.18 -5.20
CA THR A 143 11.65 -1.62 -5.15
C THR A 143 11.28 -2.19 -3.79
N ASN A 144 10.72 -3.39 -3.76
CA ASN A 144 10.47 -4.15 -2.54
C ASN A 144 11.58 -5.18 -2.26
N LYS A 145 12.51 -5.39 -3.19
CA LYS A 145 13.58 -6.38 -3.07
C LYS A 145 14.71 -5.87 -2.19
N GLU A 146 15.09 -6.65 -1.18
CA GLU A 146 16.17 -6.29 -0.25
C GLU A 146 17.55 -6.23 -0.93
N ASN A 147 17.79 -7.14 -1.88
CA ASN A 147 19.03 -7.22 -2.65
C ASN A 147 18.75 -6.93 -4.13
N ASP A 148 18.42 -5.69 -4.44
CA ASP A 148 18.17 -5.25 -5.81
C ASP A 148 19.36 -4.43 -6.33
N GLU A 149 19.80 -4.72 -7.55
CA GLU A 149 20.81 -3.90 -8.24
C GLU A 149 20.24 -2.52 -8.58
N LYS A 150 18.92 -2.43 -8.71
CA LYS A 150 18.22 -1.19 -9.05
C LYS A 150 18.00 -0.27 -7.85
N GLY A 151 18.16 -0.73 -6.61
CA GLY A 151 17.86 0.10 -5.44
C GLY A 151 17.85 -0.65 -4.11
N LYS A 152 17.60 0.07 -3.01
CA LYS A 152 17.44 -0.52 -1.68
C LYS A 152 16.00 -0.37 -1.21
N SER A 153 15.36 -1.48 -0.87
CA SER A 153 13.97 -1.48 -0.39
C SER A 153 13.72 -0.55 0.79
N THR A 154 14.67 -0.42 1.72
CA THR A 154 14.55 0.47 2.89
C THR A 154 14.44 1.94 2.48
N VAL A 155 15.17 2.36 1.45
CA VAL A 155 15.16 3.75 0.97
C VAL A 155 13.85 4.04 0.23
N SER A 156 13.33 3.06 -0.52
CA SER A 156 12.00 3.12 -1.12
C SER A 156 10.89 3.21 -0.07
N GLU A 157 10.97 2.42 1.01
CA GLU A 157 9.99 2.48 2.10
C GLU A 157 10.00 3.83 2.80
N GLU A 158 11.18 4.37 3.10
CA GLU A 158 11.33 5.73 3.64
C GLU A 158 10.72 6.79 2.71
N GLN A 159 11.00 6.73 1.41
CA GLN A 159 10.41 7.66 0.43
C GLN A 159 8.87 7.58 0.43
N GLY A 160 8.29 6.39 0.46
CA GLY A 160 6.84 6.16 0.51
C GLY A 160 6.20 6.81 1.75
N VAL A 161 6.80 6.66 2.93
CA VAL A 161 6.32 7.28 4.17
C VAL A 161 6.26 8.81 4.07
N PHE A 162 7.24 9.43 3.40
CA PHE A 162 7.23 10.88 3.19
C PHE A 162 6.16 11.32 2.19
N LEU A 163 5.94 10.55 1.12
CA LEU A 163 4.87 10.83 0.16
C LEU A 163 3.48 10.70 0.80
N ASP A 164 3.28 9.71 1.66
CA ASP A 164 2.05 9.60 2.46
C ASP A 164 1.86 10.83 3.35
N SER A 165 2.93 11.32 3.97
CA SER A 165 2.90 12.53 4.82
C SER A 165 2.54 13.79 4.01
N LEU A 166 3.03 13.90 2.78
CA LEU A 166 2.67 14.99 1.87
C LEU A 166 1.20 14.92 1.46
N TYR A 167 0.72 13.75 1.07
CA TYR A 167 -0.69 13.54 0.74
C TYR A 167 -1.59 13.90 1.93
N ASN A 168 -1.23 13.50 3.15
CA ASN A 168 -1.98 13.84 4.36
C ASN A 168 -2.01 15.36 4.67
N LYS A 169 -0.97 16.12 4.28
CA LYS A 169 -0.91 17.59 4.49
C LYS A 169 -1.66 18.35 3.41
N TYR A 170 -1.50 17.97 2.14
CA TYR A 170 -1.95 18.77 0.98
C TYR A 170 -3.18 18.20 0.26
N GLY A 171 -3.61 16.97 0.58
CA GLY A 171 -4.84 16.36 0.09
C GLY A 171 -4.91 16.27 -1.42
N GLU A 172 -6.06 16.69 -1.97
CA GLU A 172 -6.40 16.63 -3.41
C GLU A 172 -5.44 17.41 -4.33
N LYS A 173 -4.58 18.27 -3.78
CA LYS A 173 -3.52 18.96 -4.54
C LYS A 173 -2.38 18.05 -4.98
N ILE A 174 -2.31 16.82 -4.45
CA ILE A 174 -1.26 15.85 -4.77
C ILE A 174 -1.88 14.51 -5.15
N ALA A 175 -1.44 13.98 -6.28
CA ALA A 175 -1.74 12.65 -6.75
C ALA A 175 -0.45 11.82 -6.78
N VAL A 176 -0.33 10.83 -5.89
CA VAL A 176 0.82 9.90 -5.89
C VAL A 176 0.41 8.58 -6.53
N PHE A 177 1.16 8.13 -7.53
CA PHE A 177 1.01 6.81 -8.16
C PHE A 177 2.28 6.00 -7.93
N ALA A 178 2.18 4.83 -7.33
CA ALA A 178 3.34 4.06 -6.88
C ALA A 178 3.53 2.78 -7.70
N PHE A 179 4.72 2.61 -8.28
CA PHE A 179 5.05 1.51 -9.18
C PHE A 179 6.29 0.75 -8.72
N ASP A 180 6.19 -0.58 -8.69
CA ASP A 180 7.33 -1.44 -8.39
C ASP A 180 8.12 -1.71 -9.66
N ILE A 181 9.37 -1.26 -9.69
CA ILE A 181 10.27 -1.42 -10.84
C ILE A 181 10.65 -2.88 -11.15
N ASN A 182 10.27 -3.81 -10.27
CA ASN A 182 10.44 -5.25 -10.47
C ASN A 182 9.21 -5.91 -11.10
N THR A 183 8.07 -5.24 -11.15
CA THR A 183 6.88 -5.75 -11.84
C THR A 183 7.12 -5.71 -13.35
N ASN A 184 6.94 -6.85 -14.00
CA ASN A 184 7.17 -6.97 -15.44
C ASN A 184 5.84 -7.06 -16.19
N ASN A 185 5.24 -5.90 -16.44
CA ASN A 185 4.09 -5.79 -17.35
C ASN A 185 4.37 -4.76 -18.46
N PRO A 186 3.75 -4.91 -19.65
CA PRO A 186 4.05 -4.06 -20.80
C PRO A 186 3.79 -2.56 -20.57
N ALA A 187 2.73 -2.21 -19.85
CA ALA A 187 2.35 -0.83 -19.61
C ALA A 187 3.38 -0.12 -18.72
N LEU A 188 3.76 -0.76 -17.62
CA LEU A 188 4.78 -0.23 -16.70
C LEU A 188 6.16 -0.16 -17.35
N ASN A 189 6.54 -1.17 -18.13
CA ASN A 189 7.79 -1.14 -18.88
C ASN A 189 7.83 0.06 -19.83
N THR A 190 6.74 0.29 -20.57
CA THR A 190 6.62 1.46 -21.46
C THR A 190 6.69 2.77 -20.68
N LEU A 191 6.00 2.87 -19.54
CA LEU A 191 6.03 4.06 -18.69
C LEU A 191 7.45 4.35 -18.18
N ARG A 192 8.18 3.31 -17.76
CA ARG A 192 9.59 3.42 -17.35
C ARG A 192 10.48 3.86 -18.51
N ASP A 193 10.27 3.33 -19.71
CA ASP A 193 11.04 3.69 -20.90
C ASP A 193 10.81 5.16 -21.30
N ILE A 194 9.56 5.65 -21.21
CA ILE A 194 9.20 7.06 -21.48
C ILE A 194 10.00 8.01 -20.58
N TYR A 195 10.10 7.68 -19.29
CA TYR A 195 10.77 8.53 -18.29
C TYR A 195 12.23 8.14 -18.02
N GLY A 196 12.77 7.11 -18.69
CA GLY A 196 14.13 6.63 -18.49
C GLY A 196 14.41 6.10 -17.08
N VAL A 197 13.46 5.42 -16.44
CA VAL A 197 13.57 4.99 -15.03
C VAL A 197 14.20 3.62 -14.89
N ASP A 198 15.47 3.60 -14.49
CA ASP A 198 16.24 2.35 -14.27
C ASP A 198 16.50 2.00 -12.80
N ILE A 199 16.41 2.98 -11.90
CA ILE A 199 16.73 2.82 -10.48
C ILE A 199 15.56 3.22 -9.56
N ALA A 200 15.59 2.74 -8.32
CA ALA A 200 14.67 3.11 -7.25
C ALA A 200 15.40 3.59 -5.98
N PRO A 201 14.80 4.54 -5.22
CA PRO A 201 13.57 5.25 -5.59
C PRO A 201 13.83 6.27 -6.71
N THR A 202 12.84 6.48 -7.58
CA THR A 202 12.83 7.58 -8.56
C THR A 202 11.45 8.24 -8.52
N LEU A 203 11.43 9.57 -8.51
CA LEU A 203 10.19 10.34 -8.60
C LEU A 203 10.09 10.97 -9.98
N VAL A 204 8.92 10.93 -10.59
CA VAL A 204 8.57 11.77 -11.72
C VAL A 204 7.51 12.74 -11.25
N ILE A 205 7.86 14.02 -11.16
CA ILE A 205 6.95 15.06 -10.65
C ILE A 205 6.59 15.98 -11.81
N ASN A 206 5.32 16.00 -12.20
CA ASN A 206 4.81 16.75 -13.35
C ASN A 206 5.66 16.56 -14.63
N GLY A 207 6.08 15.31 -14.89
CA GLY A 207 6.88 14.93 -16.05
C GLY A 207 8.40 15.07 -15.89
N GLU A 208 8.89 15.71 -14.83
CA GLU A 208 10.33 15.84 -14.56
C GLU A 208 10.87 14.72 -13.68
N VAL A 209 12.03 14.18 -14.03
CA VAL A 209 12.62 12.98 -13.39
C VAL A 209 13.62 13.36 -12.29
N TYR A 210 13.44 12.75 -11.12
CA TYR A 210 14.25 12.94 -9.93
C TYR A 210 14.72 11.58 -9.41
N GLU A 211 15.93 11.19 -9.82
CA GLU A 211 16.55 9.94 -9.40
C GLU A 211 17.06 9.97 -7.96
N GLY A 212 16.87 8.86 -7.26
CA GLY A 212 17.29 8.66 -5.88
C GLY A 212 16.35 9.31 -4.86
N TYR A 213 16.69 9.12 -3.58
CA TYR A 213 15.88 9.63 -2.47
C TYR A 213 15.75 11.16 -2.52
N ARG A 214 14.55 11.66 -2.20
CA ARG A 214 14.22 13.07 -2.04
C ARG A 214 13.51 13.27 -0.71
N GLY A 215 14.14 14.07 0.15
CA GLY A 215 13.57 14.40 1.46
C GLY A 215 12.35 15.30 1.35
N TYR A 216 11.53 15.32 2.41
CA TYR A 216 10.29 16.10 2.48
C TYR A 216 10.43 17.54 1.97
N ALA A 217 11.38 18.30 2.52
CA ALA A 217 11.59 19.70 2.15
C ALA A 217 11.96 19.89 0.66
N GLN A 218 12.70 18.94 0.08
CA GLN A 218 13.05 19.00 -1.34
C GLN A 218 11.81 18.79 -2.21
N VAL A 219 10.95 17.83 -1.84
CA VAL A 219 9.72 17.57 -2.59
C VAL A 219 8.74 18.74 -2.45
N VAL A 220 8.61 19.33 -1.25
CA VAL A 220 7.78 20.54 -1.04
C VAL A 220 8.24 21.70 -1.92
N ASP A 221 9.55 21.96 -1.98
CA ASP A 221 10.14 23.01 -2.81
C ASP A 221 9.88 22.79 -4.31
N ILE A 222 10.05 21.54 -4.78
CA ILE A 222 9.72 21.17 -6.18
C ILE A 222 8.23 21.39 -6.49
N LEU A 223 7.35 21.07 -5.53
CA LEU A 223 5.90 21.23 -5.70
C LEU A 223 5.44 22.69 -5.57
N GLY A 224 6.32 23.61 -5.15
CA GLY A 224 5.99 25.02 -4.97
C GLY A 224 4.98 25.27 -3.84
N PHE A 225 4.91 24.39 -2.84
CA PHE A 225 4.08 24.61 -1.67
C PHE A 225 4.83 25.44 -0.62
N ASP A 226 4.16 26.43 -0.04
CA ASP A 226 4.65 27.14 1.14
C ASP A 226 4.51 26.26 2.39
N ASP A 227 5.58 26.15 3.17
CA ASP A 227 5.66 25.25 4.34
C ASP A 227 4.85 25.70 5.57
#